data_AF-A0A286B330-F1
#
_entry.id   AF-A0A286B330-F1
#
_cell.length_a   1.000
_cell.length_b   1.000
_cell.length_c   1.000
_cell.angle_alpha   90.00
_cell.angle_beta   90.00
_cell.angle_gamma   90.00
#
_symmetry.space_group_name_H-M   'P 1'
#
loop_
_entity.id
_entity.type
_entity.pdbx_description
1 polymer ?
#
loop_
_entity_poly.entity_id
_entity_poly.type
_entity_poly.pdbx_seq_one_letter_code
_entity_poly.pdbx_strand_id
1 'polypeptide(L)'
;MATWHAIFRPVDFVYTLLASVLDLRGFGLPKSQQKLLCGLRSVVSDPLGEAIEFMLRDVLNLAMRNTDNHARNTAVQRLPDGVVQLTPIFDFAPMFLDPEIIPRSCHWQASDGKVLRGWREIVESLDVDDSERGAIAEALHRFAPKVAALPEMVKDCGVEVQIIEACRKTIDAQAQQLEALAALVPRRECSDGAYVPSRG
;
A
#
# COMPACT_ATOMS: atom_id res chain seq x y z
N MET A 1 41.95 19.97 0.18
CA MET A 1 40.70 20.76 0.06
C MET A 1 40.53 21.17 -1.39
N ALA A 2 40.00 20.27 -2.23
CA ALA A 2 39.59 20.59 -3.60
C ALA A 2 38.35 19.73 -3.91
N THR A 3 37.31 20.42 -4.36
CA THR A 3 35.90 20.04 -4.37
C THR A 3 35.53 19.06 -5.48
N TRP A 4 34.79 18.00 -5.14
CA TRP A 4 34.17 17.03 -6.05
C TRP A 4 32.93 17.59 -6.77
N HIS A 5 33.11 18.64 -7.58
CA HIS A 5 32.03 19.34 -8.29
C HIS A 5 31.74 18.83 -9.71
N ALA A 6 32.03 17.57 -10.06
CA ALA A 6 31.87 17.13 -11.44
C ALA A 6 31.54 15.63 -11.63
N ILE A 7 30.42 15.13 -11.08
CA ILE A 7 29.79 13.86 -11.56
C ILE A 7 28.25 13.90 -11.55
N PHE A 8 27.59 14.73 -10.73
CA PHE A 8 26.11 14.76 -10.70
C PHE A 8 25.58 16.01 -11.41
N ARG A 9 25.01 15.83 -12.61
CA ARG A 9 23.99 16.77 -13.08
C ARG A 9 22.82 16.66 -12.09
N PRO A 10 22.24 17.78 -11.60
CA PRO A 10 21.06 17.71 -10.76
C PRO A 10 19.93 17.16 -11.63
N VAL A 11 19.61 15.88 -11.42
CA VAL A 11 18.29 15.38 -11.80
C VAL A 11 17.42 15.88 -10.66
N ASP A 12 16.72 16.99 -10.88
CA ASP A 12 15.82 17.57 -9.88
C ASP A 12 14.67 16.58 -9.63
N PHE A 13 14.89 15.60 -8.77
CA PHE A 13 13.81 14.81 -8.21
C PHE A 13 13.01 15.73 -7.30
N VAL A 14 11.92 16.27 -7.83
CA VAL A 14 10.96 17.03 -7.04
C VAL A 14 10.11 16.01 -6.28
N TYR A 15 10.39 15.86 -4.99
CA TYR A 15 9.57 15.09 -4.08
C TYR A 15 8.50 16.00 -3.48
N THR A 16 7.25 15.55 -3.53
CA THR A 16 6.16 16.25 -2.87
C THR A 16 5.47 15.28 -1.91
N LEU A 17 5.40 15.65 -0.63
CA LEU A 17 4.63 14.88 0.35
C LEU A 17 3.17 14.83 -0.09
N LEU A 18 2.50 13.69 0.07
CA LEU A 18 1.09 13.58 -0.28
C LEU A 18 0.23 14.61 0.49
N ALA A 19 0.62 14.89 1.74
CA ALA A 19 0.06 15.98 2.53
C ALA A 19 0.19 17.36 1.84
N SER A 20 1.32 17.64 1.18
CA SER A 20 1.54 18.90 0.47
C SER A 20 0.79 18.96 -0.86
N VAL A 21 0.68 17.83 -1.58
CA VAL A 21 -0.07 17.72 -2.84
C VAL A 21 -1.56 18.02 -2.63
N LEU A 22 -2.13 17.60 -1.50
CA LEU A 22 -3.54 17.79 -1.17
C LEU A 22 -3.88 19.21 -0.68
N ASP A 23 -2.96 20.18 -0.82
CA ASP A 23 -3.08 21.56 -0.33
C ASP A 23 -3.43 21.64 1.17
N LEU A 24 -2.80 20.78 2.00
CA LEU A 24 -2.97 20.82 3.45
C LEU A 24 -2.20 21.99 4.10
N ARG A 25 -2.32 23.20 3.54
CA ARG A 25 -1.80 24.45 4.15
C ARG A 25 -2.60 24.86 5.39
N GLY A 26 -3.69 24.17 5.71
CA GLY A 26 -4.36 24.22 7.00
C GLY A 26 -4.06 22.97 7.80
N PHE A 27 -3.57 23.12 9.03
CA PHE A 27 -3.59 22.04 10.02
C PHE A 27 -5.04 21.52 10.16
N GLY A 28 -5.35 20.34 9.60
CA GLY A 28 -6.60 19.61 9.85
C GLY A 28 -7.21 18.91 8.63
N LEU A 29 -7.05 17.57 8.59
CA LEU A 29 -7.67 16.55 7.70
C LEU A 29 -6.99 16.29 6.35
N PRO A 30 -6.59 15.03 6.04
CA PRO A 30 -7.46 13.84 6.17
C PRO A 30 -7.07 12.90 7.30
N LYS A 31 -8.07 12.34 8.00
CA LYS A 31 -7.91 11.32 9.05
C LYS A 31 -8.08 9.88 8.53
N SER A 32 -8.48 9.70 7.27
CA SER A 32 -8.77 8.37 6.72
C SER A 32 -7.88 7.99 5.56
N GLN A 33 -7.58 6.70 5.47
CA GLN A 33 -6.80 6.11 4.38
C GLN A 33 -7.53 6.29 3.03
N GLN A 34 -8.86 6.26 2.99
CA GLN A 34 -9.63 6.50 1.77
C GLN A 34 -9.36 7.88 1.17
N LYS A 35 -9.28 8.92 1.99
CA LYS A 35 -9.01 10.27 1.50
C LYS A 35 -7.57 10.42 0.99
N LEU A 36 -6.60 9.79 1.66
CA LEU A 36 -5.22 9.75 1.18
C LEU A 36 -5.13 9.03 -0.18
N LEU A 37 -5.77 7.86 -0.29
CA LEU A 37 -5.81 7.09 -1.53
C LEU A 37 -6.47 7.88 -2.68
N CYS A 38 -7.62 8.52 -2.44
CA CYS A 38 -8.28 9.38 -3.43
C CYS A 38 -7.36 10.53 -3.89
N GLY A 39 -6.67 11.16 -2.92
CA GLY A 39 -5.69 12.20 -3.19
C GLY A 39 -4.47 11.75 -3.99
N LEU A 40 -3.96 10.55 -3.71
CA LEU A 40 -2.87 9.96 -4.46
C LEU A 40 -3.28 9.73 -5.92
N ARG A 41 -4.44 9.11 -6.12
CA ARG A 41 -4.99 8.75 -7.43
C ARG A 41 -5.20 9.95 -8.35
N SER A 42 -5.45 11.14 -7.81
CA SER A 42 -5.68 12.34 -8.62
C SER A 42 -4.40 12.95 -9.20
N VAL A 43 -3.22 12.50 -8.75
CA VAL A 43 -1.93 13.11 -9.15
C VAL A 43 -0.93 12.15 -9.79
N VAL A 44 -1.07 10.85 -9.56
CA VAL A 44 -0.16 9.85 -10.14
C VAL A 44 -0.51 9.54 -11.59
N SER A 45 0.50 9.08 -12.33
CA SER A 45 0.33 8.67 -13.74
C SER A 45 -0.34 7.30 -13.90
N ASP A 46 -0.22 6.41 -12.90
CA ASP A 46 -0.92 5.10 -12.85
C ASP A 46 -1.77 4.99 -11.55
N PRO A 47 -3.03 5.46 -11.57
CA PRO A 47 -3.88 5.44 -10.39
C PRO A 47 -4.13 4.06 -9.79
N LEU A 48 -4.18 3.00 -10.62
CA LEU A 48 -4.43 1.64 -10.16
C LEU A 48 -3.17 1.04 -9.54
N GLY A 49 -2.04 1.09 -10.24
CA GLY A 49 -0.77 0.55 -9.75
C GLY A 49 -0.36 1.19 -8.43
N GLU A 50 -0.46 2.52 -8.33
CA GLU A 50 -0.11 3.25 -7.12
C GLU A 50 -1.12 3.05 -5.98
N ALA A 51 -2.41 2.82 -6.30
CA ALA A 51 -3.40 2.45 -5.30
C ALA A 51 -3.10 1.08 -4.68
N ILE A 52 -2.73 0.10 -5.51
CA ILE A 52 -2.30 -1.23 -5.06
C ILE A 52 -1.08 -1.09 -4.16
N GLU A 53 -0.04 -0.39 -4.62
CA GLU A 53 1.19 -0.17 -3.85
C GLU A 53 0.91 0.51 -2.51
N PHE A 54 0.06 1.53 -2.48
CA PHE A 54 -0.36 2.21 -1.26
C PHE A 54 -1.01 1.24 -0.25
N MET A 55 -1.92 0.38 -0.72
CA MET A 55 -2.59 -0.60 0.15
C MET A 55 -1.64 -1.70 0.63
N LEU A 56 -0.72 -2.17 -0.22
CA LEU A 56 0.31 -3.16 0.15
C LEU A 56 1.24 -2.61 1.23
N ARG A 57 1.63 -1.33 1.16
CA ARG A 57 2.41 -0.67 2.22
C ARG A 57 1.65 -0.63 3.54
N ASP A 58 0.34 -0.38 3.52
CA ASP A 58 -0.44 -0.36 4.75
C ASP A 58 -0.66 -1.77 5.35
N VAL A 59 -0.77 -2.81 4.51
CA VAL A 59 -0.68 -4.21 4.95
C VAL A 59 0.61 -4.44 5.74
N LEU A 60 1.76 -4.04 5.18
CA LEU A 60 3.05 -4.23 5.83
C LEU A 60 3.14 -3.45 7.15
N ASN A 61 2.63 -2.22 7.18
CA ASN A 61 2.59 -1.43 8.41
C ASN A 61 1.77 -2.12 9.50
N LEU A 62 0.58 -2.66 9.15
CA LEU A 62 -0.24 -3.40 10.10
C LEU A 62 0.40 -4.72 10.53
N ALA A 63 1.04 -5.45 9.61
CA ALA A 63 1.71 -6.71 9.89
C ALA A 63 2.89 -6.53 10.85
N MET A 64 3.75 -5.54 10.58
CA MET A 64 4.96 -5.24 11.36
C MET A 64 4.73 -4.29 12.54
N ARG A 65 3.46 -3.96 12.84
CA ARG A 65 3.07 -3.03 13.91
C ARG A 65 3.77 -1.67 13.79
N ASN A 66 4.01 -1.23 12.55
CA ASN A 66 4.39 0.14 12.27
C ASN A 66 3.15 1.03 12.38
N THR A 67 3.04 1.75 13.49
CA THR A 67 1.94 2.68 13.74
C THR A 67 2.15 4.03 13.09
N ASP A 68 3.37 4.38 12.66
CA ASP A 68 3.65 5.68 12.08
C ASP A 68 3.26 5.77 10.59
N ASN A 69 1.95 5.86 10.36
CA ASN A 69 1.35 5.97 9.04
C ASN A 69 0.91 7.41 8.70
N HIS A 70 1.57 8.41 9.28
CA HIS A 70 1.21 9.79 9.04
C HIS A 70 1.41 10.11 7.56
N ALA A 71 0.57 11.00 7.00
CA ALA A 71 0.61 11.35 5.57
C ALA A 71 1.95 11.97 5.09
N ARG A 72 2.87 12.24 6.03
CA ARG A 72 4.25 12.67 5.79
C ARG A 72 5.18 11.51 5.40
N ASN A 73 4.82 10.28 5.74
CA ASN A 73 5.57 9.06 5.39
C ASN A 73 5.10 8.49 4.04
N THR A 74 4.38 9.29 3.25
CA THR A 74 3.98 8.98 1.88
C THR A 74 4.29 10.18 1.00
N ALA A 75 5.17 9.97 0.03
CA ALA A 75 5.58 11.00 -0.91
C ALA A 75 5.38 10.51 -2.35
N VAL A 76 5.13 11.46 -3.25
CA VAL A 76 5.16 11.24 -4.69
C VAL A 76 6.40 11.90 -5.27
N GLN A 77 6.90 11.33 -6.36
CA GLN A 77 8.02 11.86 -7.14
C GLN A 77 7.60 12.00 -8.60
N ARG A 78 8.18 12.99 -9.28
CA ARG A 78 8.12 13.10 -10.73
C ARG A 78 9.45 12.65 -11.32
N LEU A 79 9.40 11.64 -12.18
CA LEU A 79 10.55 11.10 -12.90
C LEU A 79 10.96 12.01 -14.07
N PRO A 80 12.18 11.85 -14.61
CA PRO A 80 12.67 12.66 -15.74
C PRO A 80 11.83 12.56 -17.02
N ASP A 81 11.15 11.43 -17.23
CA ASP A 81 10.21 11.22 -18.35
C ASP A 81 8.82 11.83 -18.10
N GLY A 82 8.61 12.41 -16.91
CA GLY A 82 7.38 13.07 -16.53
C GLY A 82 6.36 12.19 -15.80
N VAL A 83 6.65 10.91 -15.61
CA VAL A 83 5.81 9.98 -14.82
C VAL A 83 5.77 10.42 -13.36
N VAL A 84 4.58 10.45 -12.76
CA VAL A 84 4.36 10.73 -11.34
C VAL A 84 3.97 9.43 -10.65
N GLN A 85 4.71 9.04 -9.61
CA GLN A 85 4.53 7.80 -8.86
C GLN A 85 4.86 7.98 -7.38
N LEU A 86 4.51 7.02 -6.53
CA LEU A 86 5.03 6.98 -5.16
C LEU A 86 6.56 6.90 -5.17
N THR A 87 7.19 7.50 -4.16
CA THR A 87 8.59 7.21 -3.87
C THR A 87 8.74 5.76 -3.39
N PRO A 88 9.94 5.17 -3.46
CA PRO A 88 10.26 3.98 -2.68
C PRO A 88 9.83 4.15 -1.22
N ILE A 89 9.46 3.05 -0.56
CA ILE A 89 9.12 3.08 0.86
C ILE A 89 10.34 3.54 1.68
N PHE A 90 10.10 4.39 2.67
CA PHE A 90 11.08 4.86 3.64
C PHE A 90 10.44 4.87 5.03
N ASP A 91 11.27 4.96 6.07
CA ASP A 91 10.83 5.02 7.47
C ASP A 91 9.93 3.84 7.90
N PHE A 92 10.29 2.64 7.43
CA PHE A 92 9.58 1.41 7.76
C PHE A 92 10.27 0.71 8.93
N ALA A 93 9.67 0.81 10.12
CA ALA A 93 10.17 0.20 11.34
C ALA A 93 9.02 -0.29 12.23
N PRO A 94 9.26 -1.31 13.09
CA PRO A 94 8.28 -1.77 14.07
C PRO A 94 8.12 -0.76 15.21
N MET A 95 7.41 0.34 14.96
CA MET A 95 7.29 1.50 15.87
C MET A 95 6.59 1.21 17.21
N PHE A 96 6.07 0.00 17.43
CA PHE A 96 5.60 -0.41 18.76
C PHE A 96 6.70 -0.50 19.83
N LEU A 97 7.97 -0.52 19.40
CA LEU A 97 9.15 -0.47 20.27
C LEU A 97 9.63 0.96 20.53
N ASP A 98 9.07 1.94 19.82
CA ASP A 98 9.48 3.33 19.96
C ASP A 98 9.06 3.89 21.34
N PRO A 99 9.99 4.49 22.11
CA PRO A 99 9.71 5.01 23.44
C PRO A 99 8.74 6.20 23.44
N GLU A 100 8.59 6.92 22.34
CA GLU A 100 7.65 8.02 22.18
C GLU A 100 6.22 7.53 21.90
N ILE A 101 6.05 6.24 21.56
CA ILE A 101 4.77 5.59 21.24
C ILE A 101 3.97 6.44 20.24
N ILE A 102 4.38 6.41 18.97
CA ILE A 102 3.70 7.16 17.91
C ILE A 102 2.35 6.48 17.59
N PRO A 103 1.20 7.12 17.88
CA PRO A 103 -0.09 6.51 17.58
C PRO A 103 -0.37 6.56 16.08
N ARG A 104 -1.09 5.53 15.60
CA ARG A 104 -1.59 5.50 14.24
C ARG A 104 -2.60 6.62 14.02
N SER A 105 -2.36 7.44 13.00
CA SER A 105 -3.13 8.65 12.75
C SER A 105 -4.20 8.48 11.68
N CYS A 106 -3.98 7.60 10.70
CA CYS A 106 -4.92 7.38 9.60
C CYS A 106 -5.53 5.97 9.65
N HIS A 107 -6.84 5.88 9.49
CA HIS A 107 -7.56 4.60 9.49
C HIS A 107 -8.41 4.43 8.25
N TRP A 108 -8.62 3.19 7.80
CA TRP A 108 -9.69 2.92 6.85
C TRP A 108 -11.03 3.13 7.54
N GLN A 109 -11.95 3.86 6.91
CA GLN A 109 -13.25 4.22 7.46
C GLN A 109 -14.37 4.01 6.43
N ALA A 110 -15.50 3.49 6.87
CA ALA A 110 -16.73 3.52 6.08
C ALA A 110 -17.27 4.96 5.97
N SER A 111 -18.26 5.16 5.11
CA SER A 111 -18.90 6.47 4.89
C SER A 111 -19.55 7.06 6.15
N ASP A 112 -19.96 6.22 7.10
CA ASP A 112 -20.50 6.60 8.41
C ASP A 112 -19.42 6.92 9.46
N GLY A 113 -18.13 6.82 9.10
CA GLY A 113 -16.99 7.07 9.99
C GLY A 113 -16.55 5.86 10.81
N LYS A 114 -17.21 4.69 10.69
CA LYS A 114 -16.78 3.46 11.37
C LYS A 114 -15.41 3.03 10.85
N VAL A 115 -14.48 2.76 11.76
CA VAL A 115 -13.17 2.21 11.41
C VAL A 115 -13.32 0.79 10.86
N LEU A 116 -12.82 0.59 9.65
CA LEU A 116 -12.74 -0.71 8.99
C LEU A 116 -11.40 -1.36 9.32
N ARG A 117 -11.46 -2.65 9.65
CA ARG A 117 -10.26 -3.45 9.99
C ARG A 117 -10.09 -4.66 9.07
N GLY A 118 -11.18 -5.08 8.41
CA GLY A 118 -11.19 -6.19 7.48
C GLY A 118 -10.83 -5.73 6.07
N TRP A 119 -9.84 -6.36 5.44
CA TRP A 119 -9.47 -6.03 4.05
C TRP A 119 -10.62 -6.23 3.05
N ARG A 120 -11.50 -7.21 3.27
CA ARG A 120 -12.72 -7.37 2.47
C ARG A 120 -13.58 -6.11 2.49
N GLU A 121 -13.95 -5.65 3.69
CA GLU A 121 -14.79 -4.46 3.87
C GLU A 121 -14.10 -3.21 3.30
N ILE A 122 -12.79 -3.10 3.47
CA ILE A 122 -11.99 -2.01 2.92
C ILE A 122 -12.07 -1.99 1.40
N VAL A 123 -11.79 -3.12 0.74
CA VAL A 123 -11.82 -3.26 -0.72
C VAL A 123 -13.23 -3.00 -1.27
N GLU A 124 -14.26 -3.52 -0.62
CA GLU A 124 -15.67 -3.28 -0.96
C GLU A 124 -16.09 -1.80 -0.77
N SER A 125 -15.42 -1.06 0.11
CA SER A 125 -15.70 0.37 0.36
C SER A 125 -15.03 1.34 -0.62
N LEU A 126 -14.11 0.88 -1.46
CA LEU A 126 -13.37 1.74 -2.39
C LEU A 126 -14.28 2.37 -3.43
N ASP A 127 -14.03 3.63 -3.78
CA ASP A 127 -14.75 4.36 -4.83
C ASP A 127 -14.07 4.15 -6.19
N VAL A 128 -14.21 2.93 -6.72
CA VAL A 128 -13.66 2.47 -8.01
C VAL A 128 -14.66 1.53 -8.68
N ASP A 129 -14.54 1.32 -9.99
CA ASP A 129 -15.38 0.35 -10.69
C ASP A 129 -15.07 -1.11 -10.31
N ASP A 130 -15.95 -2.04 -10.69
CA ASP A 130 -15.83 -3.46 -10.30
C ASP A 130 -14.60 -4.15 -10.90
N SER A 131 -14.16 -3.73 -12.09
CA SER A 131 -12.97 -4.29 -12.74
C SER A 131 -11.73 -3.90 -11.95
N GLU A 132 -11.60 -2.62 -11.61
CA GLU A 132 -10.50 -2.09 -10.82
C GLU A 132 -10.50 -2.67 -9.39
N ARG A 133 -11.67 -2.75 -8.76
CA ARG A 133 -11.84 -3.39 -7.45
C ARG A 133 -11.37 -4.84 -7.46
N GLY A 134 -11.72 -5.59 -8.51
CA GLY A 134 -11.27 -6.96 -8.72
C GLY A 134 -9.75 -7.08 -8.87
N ALA A 135 -9.12 -6.15 -9.60
CA ALA A 135 -7.67 -6.10 -9.75
C ALA A 135 -6.95 -5.80 -8.43
N ILE A 136 -7.47 -4.86 -7.63
CA ILE A 136 -6.97 -4.56 -6.29
C ILE A 136 -7.08 -5.79 -5.37
N ALA A 137 -8.25 -6.44 -5.36
CA ALA A 137 -8.47 -7.65 -4.57
C ALA A 137 -7.50 -8.78 -4.97
N GLU A 138 -7.28 -8.97 -6.27
CA GLU A 138 -6.35 -9.97 -6.80
C GLU A 138 -4.90 -9.67 -6.40
N ALA A 139 -4.46 -8.42 -6.48
CA ALA A 139 -3.12 -8.01 -6.07
C ALA A 139 -2.88 -8.23 -4.57
N LEU A 140 -3.84 -7.84 -3.73
CA LEU A 140 -3.79 -8.06 -2.29
C LEU A 140 -3.80 -9.55 -1.93
N HIS A 141 -4.65 -10.35 -2.60
CA HIS A 141 -4.67 -11.81 -2.43
C HIS A 141 -3.32 -12.44 -2.80
N ARG A 142 -2.73 -12.07 -3.94
CA ARG A 142 -1.40 -12.54 -4.37
C ARG A 142 -0.28 -12.15 -3.40
N PHE A 143 -0.49 -11.14 -2.57
CA PHE A 143 0.48 -10.72 -1.57
C PHE A 143 0.43 -11.56 -0.28
N ALA A 144 -0.67 -12.29 -0.04
CA ALA A 144 -0.85 -13.08 1.19
C ALA A 144 0.33 -14.05 1.48
N PRO A 145 0.86 -14.83 0.51
CA PRO A 145 1.99 -15.71 0.77
C PRO A 145 3.28 -14.96 1.16
N LYS A 146 3.50 -13.75 0.60
CA LYS A 146 4.65 -12.92 0.96
C LYS A 146 4.52 -12.41 2.39
N VAL A 147 3.32 -11.98 2.80
CA VAL A 147 3.04 -11.57 4.18
C VAL A 147 3.27 -12.75 5.14
N ALA A 148 2.78 -13.94 4.81
CA ALA A 148 3.00 -15.14 5.62
C ALA A 148 4.49 -15.50 5.77
N ALA A 149 5.30 -15.21 4.74
CA ALA A 149 6.74 -15.45 4.74
C ALA A 149 7.57 -14.34 5.41
N LEU A 150 6.96 -13.24 5.84
CA LEU A 150 7.67 -12.10 6.47
C LEU A 150 8.60 -12.51 7.61
N PRO A 151 8.25 -13.43 8.53
CA PRO A 151 9.13 -13.80 9.63
C PRO A 151 10.51 -14.27 9.18
N GLU A 152 10.59 -15.09 8.13
CA GLU A 152 11.89 -15.53 7.59
C GLU A 152 12.55 -14.43 6.77
N MET A 153 11.78 -13.68 5.95
CA MET A 153 12.34 -12.60 5.13
C MET A 153 13.02 -11.50 5.96
N VAL A 154 12.39 -11.05 7.05
CA VAL A 154 12.95 -9.96 7.87
C VAL A 154 14.07 -10.45 8.77
N LYS A 155 14.07 -11.74 9.15
CA LYS A 155 15.19 -12.40 9.83
C LYS A 155 16.42 -12.45 8.92
N ASP A 156 16.25 -12.77 7.64
CA ASP A 156 17.33 -12.73 6.65
C ASP A 156 17.87 -11.29 6.43
N CYS A 157 17.05 -10.27 6.68
CA CYS A 157 17.47 -8.87 6.72
C CYS A 157 18.12 -8.45 8.06
N GLY A 158 18.28 -9.35 9.02
CA GLY A 158 18.95 -9.08 10.30
C GLY A 158 18.05 -8.56 11.42
N VAL A 159 16.72 -8.64 11.29
CA VAL A 159 15.81 -8.27 12.38
C VAL A 159 15.85 -9.33 13.49
N GLU A 160 15.92 -8.89 14.74
CA GLU A 160 15.98 -9.77 15.90
C GLU A 160 14.72 -10.63 16.04
N VAL A 161 14.90 -11.92 16.35
CA VAL A 161 13.80 -12.91 16.51
C VAL A 161 12.72 -12.44 17.49
N GLN A 162 13.09 -11.74 18.56
CA GLN A 162 12.13 -11.25 19.56
C GLN A 162 11.15 -10.22 18.96
N ILE A 163 11.62 -9.36 18.06
CA ILE A 163 10.79 -8.38 17.34
C ILE A 163 9.84 -9.10 16.40
N ILE A 164 10.33 -10.13 15.72
CA ILE A 164 9.55 -10.95 14.78
C ILE A 164 8.42 -11.67 15.51
N GLU A 165 8.73 -12.33 16.63
CA GLU A 165 7.75 -13.02 17.46
C GLU A 165 6.69 -12.06 18.02
N ALA A 166 7.08 -10.83 18.38
CA ALA A 166 6.15 -9.80 18.82
C ALA A 166 5.17 -9.32 17.71
N CYS A 167 5.51 -9.56 16.44
CA CYS A 167 4.67 -9.27 15.27
C CYS A 167 3.95 -10.50 14.71
N ARG A 168 4.24 -11.72 15.20
CA ARG A 168 3.73 -12.97 14.63
C ARG A 168 2.22 -12.98 14.45
N LYS A 169 1.50 -12.60 15.53
CA LYS A 169 0.03 -12.55 15.53
C LYS A 169 -0.53 -11.58 14.49
N THR A 170 0.08 -10.41 14.32
CA THR A 170 -0.38 -9.41 13.36
C THR A 170 -0.05 -9.83 11.93
N ILE A 171 1.12 -10.41 11.70
CA ILE A 171 1.52 -10.99 10.41
C ILE A 171 0.50 -12.06 9.98
N ASP A 172 0.24 -13.06 10.83
CA ASP A 172 -0.67 -14.17 10.53
C ASP A 172 -2.09 -13.65 10.25
N ALA A 173 -2.57 -12.68 11.04
CA ALA A 173 -3.88 -12.08 10.86
C ALA A 173 -4.00 -11.29 9.55
N GLN A 174 -2.95 -10.59 9.11
CA GLN A 174 -2.95 -9.91 7.81
C GLN A 174 -2.95 -10.94 6.67
N ALA A 175 -2.06 -11.94 6.71
CA ALA A 175 -1.98 -12.99 5.70
C ALA A 175 -3.33 -13.71 5.51
N GLN A 176 -3.99 -14.09 6.61
CA GLN A 176 -5.29 -14.76 6.55
C GLN A 176 -6.39 -13.89 5.92
N GLN A 177 -6.42 -12.59 6.23
CA GLN A 177 -7.41 -11.68 5.65
C GLN A 177 -7.20 -11.47 4.16
N LEU A 178 -5.94 -11.39 3.72
CA LEU A 178 -5.59 -11.27 2.31
C LEU A 178 -5.91 -12.56 1.54
N GLU A 179 -5.65 -13.72 2.13
CA GLU A 179 -6.04 -15.01 1.55
C GLU A 179 -7.54 -15.06 1.28
N ALA A 180 -8.36 -14.57 2.22
CA ALA A 180 -9.81 -14.53 2.09
C ALA A 180 -10.32 -13.61 0.95
N LEU A 181 -9.49 -12.73 0.39
CA LEU A 181 -9.85 -11.90 -0.76
C LEU A 181 -9.99 -12.69 -2.06
N ALA A 182 -9.57 -13.96 -2.10
CA ALA A 182 -9.82 -14.86 -3.23
C ALA A 182 -11.29 -14.86 -3.67
N ALA A 183 -12.23 -14.66 -2.74
CA ALA A 183 -13.67 -14.59 -3.04
C ALA A 183 -14.10 -13.35 -3.83
N LEU A 184 -13.26 -12.29 -3.88
CA LEU A 184 -13.49 -11.07 -4.66
C LEU A 184 -12.72 -11.07 -5.99
N VAL A 185 -11.86 -12.07 -6.23
CA VAL A 185 -11.08 -12.15 -7.47
C VAL A 185 -12.01 -12.55 -8.62
N PRO A 186 -12.06 -11.77 -9.71
CA PRO A 186 -12.88 -12.11 -10.87
C PRO A 186 -12.52 -13.51 -11.39
N ARG A 187 -13.54 -14.37 -11.55
CA ARG A 187 -13.34 -15.64 -12.24
C ARG A 187 -13.00 -15.34 -13.69
N ARG A 188 -11.82 -15.77 -14.17
CA ARG A 188 -11.53 -15.74 -15.59
C ARG A 188 -12.54 -16.65 -16.28
N GLU A 189 -13.40 -16.10 -17.12
CA GLU A 189 -14.21 -16.92 -18.01
C GLU A 189 -13.25 -17.64 -18.96
N CYS A 190 -13.15 -18.97 -18.84
CA CYS A 190 -12.58 -19.78 -19.90
C CYS A 190 -13.47 -19.56 -21.13
N SER A 191 -12.96 -18.82 -22.11
CA SER A 191 -13.48 -18.89 -23.47
C SER A 191 -13.07 -20.25 -24.04
N ASP A 192 -13.79 -21.30 -23.65
CA ASP A 192 -13.72 -22.58 -24.34
C ASP A 192 -14.28 -22.34 -25.75
N GLY A 193 -13.36 -22.20 -26.71
CA GLY A 193 -13.66 -22.17 -28.12
C GLY A 193 -14.40 -23.45 -28.49
N ALA A 194 -15.72 -23.35 -28.63
CA ALA A 194 -16.55 -24.42 -29.15
C ALA A 194 -16.14 -24.69 -30.62
N TYR A 195 -15.28 -25.69 -30.81
CA TYR A 195 -15.06 -26.31 -32.11
C TYR A 195 -16.35 -27.03 -32.51
N VAL A 196 -17.03 -26.52 -33.54
CA VAL A 196 -18.18 -27.17 -34.17
C VAL A 196 -17.66 -27.94 -35.38
N PRO A 197 -17.68 -29.29 -35.38
CA PRO A 197 -17.29 -30.04 -36.57
C PRO A 197 -18.38 -29.90 -37.64
N SER A 198 -18.00 -29.40 -38.80
CA SER A 198 -18.82 -29.42 -40.02
C SER A 198 -19.14 -30.87 -40.39
N ARG A 199 -20.43 -31.23 -40.36
CA ARG A 199 -20.91 -32.49 -40.94
C ARG A 199 -20.88 -32.36 -42.46
N GLY A 200 -20.28 -33.36 -43.12
CA GLY A 200 -20.38 -33.59 -44.55
C GLY A 200 -21.74 -34.17 -44.97
#